data_AF-A0A4U7DI95-F1
#
_entry.id   AF-A0A4U7DI95-F1
#
_cell.length_a   1.000
_cell.length_b   1.000
_cell.length_c   1.000
_cell.angle_alpha   90.00
_cell.angle_beta   90.00
_cell.angle_gamma   90.00
#
_symmetry.space_group_name_H-M   'P 1'
#
loop_
_entity.id
_entity.type
_entity.pdbx_description
1 polymer ?
#
loop_
_entity_poly.entity_id
_entity_poly.type
_entity_poly.pdbx_seq_one_letter_code
_entity_poly.pdbx_strand_id
1 'polypeptide(L)' 'MSTDEPSVPIVCDECETETRVPLDDLADALDKHNAQKHGGESVAEVDPAIKDRLADLVAEDLGLFDEEA' A
#
# COMPACT_ATOMS: atom_id res chain seq x y z
N MET A 1 16.51 16.13 0.05
CA MET A 1 15.67 15.17 0.78
C MET A 1 14.27 15.36 0.24
N SER A 2 13.87 14.62 -0.79
CA SER A 2 12.47 14.59 -1.19
C SER A 2 11.79 13.72 -0.15
N THR A 3 11.01 14.33 0.75
CA THR A 3 10.22 13.62 1.76
C THR A 3 8.96 13.02 1.11
N ASP A 4 9.11 12.46 -0.09
CA ASP A 4 7.99 11.92 -0.85
C ASP A 4 7.68 10.55 -0.26
N GLU A 5 6.69 10.53 0.63
CA GLU A 5 6.23 9.33 1.31
C GLU A 5 5.81 8.29 0.26
N PRO A 6 6.22 7.02 0.42
CA PRO A 6 5.97 6.00 -0.60
C PRO A 6 4.47 5.84 -0.83
N SER A 7 4.07 5.95 -2.09
CA SER A 7 2.68 5.73 -2.50
C SER A 7 2.43 4.25 -2.78
N VAL A 8 1.43 3.69 -2.10
CA VAL A 8 1.02 2.29 -2.19
C VAL A 8 -0.22 2.17 -3.08
N PRO A 9 -0.20 1.31 -4.10
CA PRO A 9 -1.39 1.00 -4.89
C PRO A 9 -2.36 0.12 -4.12
N ILE A 10 -3.63 0.50 -4.18
CA ILE A 10 -4.79 -0.24 -3.69
C ILE A 10 -5.67 -0.63 -4.88
N VAL A 11 -6.23 -1.83 -4.80
CA VAL A 11 -7.12 -2.43 -5.78
C VAL A 11 -8.42 -2.84 -5.08
N CYS A 12 -9.54 -2.65 -5.77
CA CYS A 12 -10.83 -3.18 -5.36
C CYS A 12 -11.46 -3.90 -6.54
N ASP A 13 -11.54 -5.22 -6.47
CA ASP A 13 -12.07 -6.07 -7.55
C ASP A 13 -13.56 -5.81 -7.82
N GLU A 14 -14.36 -5.56 -6.77
CA GLU A 14 -15.80 -5.31 -6.92
C GLU A 14 -16.10 -3.94 -7.55
N CYS A 15 -15.23 -2.95 -7.30
CA CYS A 15 -15.35 -1.63 -7.92
C CYS A 15 -14.61 -1.54 -9.27
N GLU A 16 -13.79 -2.53 -9.60
CA GLU A 16 -12.87 -2.53 -10.74
C GLU A 16 -11.99 -1.26 -10.78
N THR A 17 -11.53 -0.81 -9.60
CA THR A 17 -10.73 0.41 -9.46
C THR A 17 -9.34 0.14 -8.91
N GLU A 18 -8.34 0.83 -9.47
CA GLU A 18 -6.96 0.89 -8.98
C GLU A 18 -6.62 2.35 -8.63
N THR A 19 -5.99 2.59 -7.48
CA THR A 19 -5.59 3.93 -7.04
C THR A 19 -4.34 3.85 -6.19
N ARG A 20 -3.54 4.92 -6.12
CA ARG A 20 -2.35 5.00 -5.27
C ARG A 20 -2.59 5.99 -4.14
N VAL A 21 -2.28 5.59 -2.91
CA VAL A 21 -2.43 6.41 -1.70
C VAL A 21 -1.11 6.42 -0.91
N PRO A 22 -0.78 7.48 -0.17
CA PRO A 22 0.37 7.49 0.73
C PRO A 22 0.31 6.33 1.74
N LEU A 23 1.45 5.76 2.12
CA LEU A 23 1.52 4.66 3.08
C LEU A 23 0.87 5.04 4.43
N ASP A 24 1.06 6.26 4.91
CA ASP A 24 0.47 6.77 6.15
C ASP A 24 -1.07 6.83 6.10
N ASP A 25 -1.65 7.08 4.93
CA ASP A 25 -3.09 7.16 4.72
C ASP A 25 -3.70 5.80 4.28
N LEU A 26 -2.88 4.78 4.04
CA LEU A 26 -3.31 3.52 3.44
C LEU A 26 -4.41 2.82 4.24
N ALA A 27 -4.20 2.67 5.55
CA ALA A 27 -5.14 1.98 6.43
C ALA A 27 -6.49 2.71 6.47
N ASP A 28 -6.47 4.02 6.69
CA ASP A 28 -7.67 4.87 6.70
C ASP A 28 -8.39 4.86 5.35
N ALA A 29 -7.65 4.87 4.23
CA ALA A 29 -8.24 4.82 2.89
C ALA A 29 -8.98 3.50 2.64
N LEU A 30 -8.39 2.36 3.02
CA LEU A 30 -9.01 1.04 2.89
C LEU A 30 -10.23 0.90 3.79
N ASP A 31 -10.12 1.27 5.07
CA ASP A 31 -11.22 1.20 6.04
C ASP A 31 -12.40 2.05 5.58
N LYS A 32 -12.14 3.29 5.17
CA LYS A 32 -13.17 4.20 4.67
C LYS A 32 -13.82 3.66 3.40
N HIS A 33 -13.03 3.16 2.44
CA HIS A 33 -13.58 2.59 1.21
C HIS A 33 -14.48 1.39 1.51
N ASN A 34 -13.97 0.44 2.29
CA ASN A 34 -14.68 -0.79 2.64
C ASN A 34 -15.94 -0.48 3.45
N ALA A 35 -15.88 0.42 4.44
CA ALA A 35 -17.04 0.85 5.20
C ALA A 35 -18.10 1.56 4.33
N GLN A 36 -17.69 2.41 3.40
CA GLN A 36 -18.62 3.21 2.59
C GLN A 36 -19.19 2.46 1.38
N LYS A 37 -18.43 1.54 0.78
CA LYS A 37 -18.79 0.85 -0.46
C LYS A 37 -19.18 -0.62 -0.27
N HIS A 38 -18.58 -1.27 0.73
CA HIS A 38 -18.72 -2.71 0.97
C HIS A 38 -19.26 -3.03 2.37
N GLY A 39 -19.89 -2.07 3.05
CA GLY A 39 -20.51 -2.30 4.36
C GLY A 39 -19.52 -2.73 5.45
N GLY A 40 -18.23 -2.48 5.27
CA GLY A 40 -17.14 -2.89 6.17
C GLY A 40 -16.48 -4.22 5.78
N GLU A 41 -16.90 -4.88 4.70
CA GLU A 41 -16.22 -6.05 4.18
C GLU A 41 -14.88 -5.66 3.55
N SER A 42 -13.82 -6.40 3.88
CA SER A 42 -12.46 -6.18 3.39
C SER A 42 -12.31 -6.58 1.92
N VAL A 43 -12.91 -5.80 1.03
CA VAL A 43 -12.94 -6.04 -0.42
C VAL A 43 -11.82 -5.30 -1.13
N ALA A 44 -11.60 -4.03 -0.79
CA ALA A 44 -10.44 -3.30 -1.25
C ALA A 44 -9.21 -3.70 -0.43
N GLU A 45 -8.10 -3.96 -1.11
CA GLU A 45 -6.82 -4.32 -0.50
C GLU A 45 -5.63 -3.71 -1.25
N VAL A 46 -4.44 -3.79 -0.64
CA VAL A 46 -3.18 -3.43 -1.31
C VAL A 46 -2.96 -4.35 -2.50
N ASP A 47 -2.56 -3.77 -3.63
CA ASP A 47 -2.30 -4.50 -4.86
C ASP A 47 -1.33 -5.68 -4.62
N PRO A 48 -1.78 -6.94 -4.88
CA PRO A 48 -0.98 -8.11 -4.60
C PRO A 48 0.21 -8.25 -5.55
N ALA A 49 0.17 -7.68 -6.76
CA ALA A 49 1.31 -7.67 -7.67
C ALA A 49 2.44 -6.75 -7.18
N ILE A 50 2.13 -5.80 -6.30
CA ILE A 50 3.10 -4.94 -5.61
C ILE A 50 3.50 -5.52 -4.26
N LYS A 51 2.70 -6.35 -3.57
CA LYS A 51 3.15 -7.05 -2.35
C LYS A 51 4.47 -7.82 -2.59
N ASP A 52 4.61 -8.45 -3.75
CA ASP A 52 5.84 -9.16 -4.15
C ASP A 52 7.01 -8.23 -4.52
N ARG A 53 6.78 -6.98 -4.93
CA ARG A 53 7.85 -6.02 -5.28
C ARG A 53 8.15 -4.95 -4.23
N LEU A 54 7.20 -4.68 -3.33
CA LEU A 54 7.34 -3.73 -2.24
C LEU A 54 8.34 -4.25 -1.21
N ALA A 55 8.41 -5.58 -1.02
CA ALA A 55 9.45 -6.19 -0.19
C ALA A 55 10.87 -5.89 -0.71
N ASP A 56 11.08 -5.95 -2.02
CA ASP A 56 12.37 -5.63 -2.65
C ASP A 56 12.69 -4.12 -2.59
N LEU A 57 11.71 -3.25 -2.85
CA LEU A 57 11.93 -1.79 -2.85
C LEU A 57 12.06 -1.17 -1.45
N VAL A 58 11.34 -1.70 -0.45
CA VAL A 58 11.47 -1.26 0.96
C VAL A 58 12.83 -1.70 1.54
N ALA A 59 13.39 -2.81 1.06
CA ALA A 59 14.73 -3.26 1.45
C ALA A 59 15.83 -2.29 0.97
N GLU A 60 15.65 -1.64 -0.18
CA GLU A 60 16.61 -0.66 -0.71
C GLU A 60 16.54 0.71 -0.01
N ASP A 61 15.37 1.11 0.53
CA ASP A 61 15.18 2.44 1.16
C ASP A 61 15.36 2.44 2.70
N LEU A 62 15.20 1.29 3.39
CA LEU A 62 15.41 1.17 4.84
C LEU A 62 16.86 0.92 5.29
N GLY A 63 17.83 0.90 4.37
CA GLY A 63 19.24 0.72 4.75
C GLY A 63 19.51 -0.58 5.52
N LEU A 64 18.82 -1.67 5.18
CA LEU A 64 19.00 -2.97 5.85
C LEU A 64 20.22 -3.76 5.32
N PHE A 65 21.17 -3.08 4.68
CA PHE A 65 22.54 -3.55 4.45
C PHE A 65 23.50 -2.78 5.35
N ASP A 66 23.30 -2.86 6.67
CA ASP A 66 24.42 -2.66 7.58
C ASP A 66 25.17 -3.99 7.69
N GLU A 67 25.96 -4.30 6.66
CA GLU A 67 27.00 -5.33 6.74
C GLU A 67 28.20 -4.73 7.52
N GLU A 68 28.06 -4.61 8.84
CA GLU A 68 29.20 -4.61 9.75
C GLU A 68 29.62 -6.05 10.06
N ALA A 69 30.66 -6.54 9.37
CA ALA A 69 31.80 -7.34 9.89
C ALA A 69 32.41 -8.31 8.86
#